data_AF-A0A538PMD5-F1
#
_entry.id   AF-A0A538PMD5-F1
#
_cell.length_a   1.000
_cell.length_b   1.000
_cell.length_c   1.000
_cell.angle_alpha   90.00
_cell.angle_beta   90.00
_cell.angle_gamma   90.00
#
_symmetry.space_group_name_H-M   'P 1'
#
loop_
_entity.id
_entity.type
_entity.pdbx_description
1 polymer ?
#
loop_
_entity_poly.entity_id
_entity_poly.type
_entity_poly.pdbx_seq_one_letter_code
_entity_poly.pdbx_strand_id
1 'polypeptide(L)'
;MRYPSSTLHVTIRDASVSLTKVSAIAGAFESVSRDHKSGEILCGGNTFVRVEYADVLVDPVKATILATLDPAPNDEYVALPGGFRAMKCTREHGGASHVWEVRMEGRGFDLYNNLAVGVTWAAERLAVAYLDASALGIRSGSKAEPCISGDALAGASAPSDACP
;
A
#
# COMPACT_ATOMS: atom_id res chain seq x y z
N MET A 1 -22.44 -13.50 -35.57
CA MET A 1 -20.99 -13.19 -35.59
C MET A 1 -20.50 -13.16 -34.15
N ARG A 2 -19.65 -14.10 -33.71
CA ARG A 2 -19.03 -14.05 -32.37
C ARG A 2 -17.84 -13.10 -32.45
N TYR A 3 -17.86 -12.01 -31.70
CA TYR A 3 -16.68 -11.16 -31.56
C TYR A 3 -15.64 -11.90 -30.72
N PRO A 4 -14.38 -12.03 -31.17
CA PRO A 4 -13.34 -12.69 -30.40
C PRO A 4 -13.14 -11.92 -29.09
N SER A 5 -13.28 -12.61 -27.96
CA SER A 5 -12.84 -12.12 -26.65
C SER A 5 -11.35 -12.38 -26.50
N SER A 6 -10.62 -11.48 -25.84
CA SER A 6 -9.19 -11.65 -25.59
C SER A 6 -8.88 -11.34 -24.13
N THR A 7 -7.89 -12.02 -23.58
CA THR A 7 -7.40 -11.74 -22.23
C THR A 7 -5.90 -11.60 -22.28
N LEU A 8 -5.39 -10.49 -21.74
CA LEU A 8 -3.97 -10.25 -21.57
C LEU A 8 -3.59 -10.48 -20.12
N HIS A 9 -2.70 -11.43 -19.88
CA HIS A 9 -2.10 -11.68 -18.57
C HIS A 9 -0.65 -11.22 -18.59
N VAL A 10 -0.30 -10.27 -17.72
CA VAL A 10 1.05 -9.76 -17.56
C VAL A 10 1.52 -10.06 -16.15
N THR A 11 2.58 -10.87 -16.04
CA THR A 11 3.22 -11.18 -14.77
C THR A 11 4.58 -10.49 -14.68
N ILE A 12 4.73 -9.60 -13.71
CA ILE A 12 5.97 -8.86 -13.46
C ILE A 12 6.87 -9.71 -12.57
N ARG A 13 8.04 -10.09 -13.10
CA ARG A 13 9.06 -10.89 -12.38
C ARG A 13 10.24 -10.06 -11.87
N ASP A 14 10.27 -8.78 -12.19
CA ASP A 14 11.30 -7.84 -11.74
C ASP A 14 10.67 -6.80 -10.80
N ALA A 15 11.12 -6.77 -9.54
CA ALA A 15 10.61 -5.87 -8.52
C ALA A 15 10.94 -4.38 -8.78
N SER A 16 11.86 -4.07 -9.70
CA SER A 16 12.15 -2.69 -10.11
C SER A 16 11.11 -2.11 -11.06
N VAL A 17 10.24 -2.96 -11.63
CA VAL A 17 9.16 -2.55 -12.54
C VAL A 17 7.91 -2.24 -11.73
N SER A 18 7.34 -1.05 -11.94
CA SER A 18 6.12 -0.62 -11.25
C SER A 18 4.89 -1.29 -11.86
N LEU A 19 4.11 -1.96 -11.02
CA LEU A 19 2.80 -2.50 -11.38
C LEU A 19 1.88 -1.39 -11.84
N THR A 20 1.83 -0.24 -11.15
CA THR A 20 0.98 0.89 -11.54
C THR A 20 1.28 1.37 -12.96
N LYS A 21 2.57 1.49 -13.32
CA LYS A 21 2.97 1.90 -14.68
C LYS A 21 2.60 0.85 -15.73
N VAL A 22 2.85 -0.42 -15.46
CA VAL A 22 2.52 -1.51 -16.39
C VAL A 22 0.99 -1.62 -16.56
N SER A 23 0.23 -1.52 -15.49
CA SER A 23 -1.24 -1.50 -15.51
C SER A 23 -1.79 -0.34 -16.33
N ALA A 24 -1.19 0.85 -16.24
CA ALA A 24 -1.61 1.99 -17.06
C ALA A 24 -1.38 1.75 -18.57
N ILE A 25 -0.26 1.12 -18.94
CA ILE A 25 0.05 0.79 -20.34
C ILE A 25 -0.87 -0.32 -20.84
N ALA A 26 -0.95 -1.43 -20.10
CA ALA A 26 -1.72 -2.59 -20.49
C ALA A 26 -3.24 -2.30 -20.49
N GLY A 27 -3.72 -1.52 -19.52
CA GLY A 27 -5.13 -1.11 -19.41
C GLY A 27 -5.63 -0.26 -20.58
N ALA A 28 -4.73 0.38 -21.34
CA ALA A 28 -5.10 1.07 -22.58
C ALA A 28 -5.64 0.12 -23.67
N PHE A 29 -5.40 -1.19 -23.53
CA PHE A 29 -5.94 -2.24 -24.41
C PHE A 29 -7.20 -2.90 -23.85
N GLU A 30 -7.64 -2.53 -22.64
CA GLU A 30 -8.89 -3.04 -22.07
C GLU A 30 -10.10 -2.47 -22.82
N SER A 31 -11.08 -3.32 -23.10
CA SER A 31 -12.32 -2.94 -23.78
C SER A 31 -13.48 -3.70 -23.16
N VAL A 32 -14.38 -2.98 -22.49
CA VAL A 32 -15.57 -3.58 -21.84
C VAL A 32 -16.81 -2.86 -22.34
N SER A 33 -17.62 -3.57 -23.12
CA SER A 33 -18.91 -3.09 -23.59
C SER A 33 -19.95 -3.25 -22.49
N ARG A 34 -20.73 -2.20 -22.21
CA ARG A 34 -21.77 -2.17 -21.18
C ARG A 34 -23.06 -1.61 -21.74
N ASP A 35 -24.19 -2.13 -21.27
CA ASP A 35 -25.47 -1.52 -21.56
C ASP A 35 -25.56 -0.15 -20.87
N HIS A 36 -25.97 0.85 -21.63
CA HIS A 36 -26.12 2.23 -21.16
C HIS A 36 -27.22 2.42 -20.11
N LYS A 37 -28.20 1.51 -20.02
CA LYS A 37 -29.34 1.62 -19.11
C LYS A 37 -29.15 0.79 -17.84
N SER A 38 -28.73 -0.48 -17.96
CA SER A 38 -28.53 -1.38 -16.81
C SER A 38 -27.10 -1.40 -16.28
N GLY A 39 -26.11 -0.95 -17.06
CA GLY A 39 -24.68 -1.07 -16.73
C GLY A 39 -24.12 -2.49 -16.86
N GLU A 40 -24.96 -3.45 -17.29
CA GLU A 40 -24.58 -4.85 -17.46
C GLU A 40 -23.51 -4.98 -18.53
N ILE A 41 -22.52 -5.84 -18.28
CA ILE A 41 -21.48 -6.15 -19.27
C ILE A 41 -22.15 -6.90 -20.43
N LEU A 42 -22.06 -6.33 -21.61
CA LEU A 42 -22.62 -6.92 -22.82
C LEU A 42 -21.76 -8.10 -23.27
N CYS A 43 -22.43 -9.13 -23.77
CA CYS A 43 -21.79 -10.32 -24.29
C CYS A 43 -21.09 -10.04 -25.63
N GLY A 44 -19.77 -10.28 -25.68
CA GLY A 44 -18.97 -10.37 -26.90
C GLY A 44 -17.91 -9.29 -27.06
N GLY A 45 -16.70 -9.69 -27.49
CA GLY A 45 -15.64 -8.77 -27.89
C GLY A 45 -14.88 -8.07 -26.76
N ASN A 46 -15.22 -8.34 -25.49
CA ASN A 46 -14.52 -7.71 -24.37
C ASN A 46 -13.07 -8.20 -24.29
N THR A 47 -12.17 -7.26 -24.00
CA THR A 47 -10.78 -7.52 -23.70
C THR A 47 -10.53 -7.17 -22.25
N PHE A 48 -10.05 -8.15 -21.48
CA PHE A 48 -9.69 -7.97 -20.07
C PHE A 48 -8.18 -8.00 -19.91
N VAL A 49 -7.67 -7.16 -19.02
CA VAL A 49 -6.24 -7.05 -18.75
C VAL A 49 -6.00 -7.33 -17.28
N ARG A 50 -5.14 -8.31 -17.01
CA ARG A 50 -4.68 -8.62 -15.65
C ARG A 50 -3.18 -8.39 -15.59
N VAL A 51 -2.77 -7.50 -14.69
CA VAL A 51 -1.36 -7.22 -14.39
C VAL A 51 -1.12 -7.52 -12.93
N GLU A 52 -0.10 -8.34 -12.65
CA GLU A 52 0.25 -8.74 -11.29
C GLU A 52 1.76 -8.94 -11.14
N TYR A 53 2.27 -8.81 -9.92
CA TYR A 53 3.60 -9.30 -9.59
C TYR A 53 3.57 -10.84 -9.49
N ALA A 54 4.70 -11.48 -9.81
CA ALA A 54 4.86 -12.90 -9.56
C ALA A 54 4.90 -13.19 -8.06
N ASP A 55 4.32 -14.32 -7.66
CA ASP A 55 4.26 -14.77 -6.26
C ASP A 55 5.65 -14.81 -5.59
N VAL A 56 6.69 -15.20 -6.34
CA VAL A 56 8.08 -15.21 -5.85
C VAL A 56 8.59 -13.85 -5.37
N LEU A 57 8.02 -12.74 -5.86
CA LEU A 57 8.32 -11.39 -5.37
C LEU A 57 7.43 -11.00 -4.19
N VAL A 58 6.16 -11.38 -4.23
CA VAL A 58 5.15 -10.97 -3.25
C VAL A 58 5.28 -11.77 -1.94
N ASP A 59 5.45 -13.08 -2.01
CA ASP A 59 5.42 -14.00 -0.88
C ASP A 59 6.44 -13.66 0.22
N PRO A 60 7.71 -13.31 -0.08
CA PRO A 60 8.67 -12.94 0.98
C PRO A 60 8.26 -11.67 1.73
N VAL A 61 7.74 -10.67 1.01
CA VAL A 61 7.29 -9.40 1.60
C VAL A 61 6.00 -9.63 2.39
N LYS A 62 5.07 -10.40 1.84
CA LYS A 62 3.83 -10.82 2.49
C LYS A 62 4.12 -11.56 3.79
N ALA A 63 5.05 -12.50 3.80
CA ALA A 63 5.46 -13.23 5.01
C ALA A 63 6.03 -12.29 6.09
N THR A 64 6.83 -11.30 5.68
CA THR A 64 7.38 -10.30 6.60
C THR A 64 6.29 -9.43 7.23
N ILE A 65 5.32 -9.00 6.43
CA ILE A 65 4.17 -8.21 6.91
C ILE A 65 3.27 -9.05 7.81
N LEU A 66 3.00 -10.30 7.44
CA LEU A 66 2.22 -11.25 8.25
C LEU A 66 2.84 -11.45 9.63
N ALA A 67 4.15 -11.66 9.70
CA ALA A 67 4.87 -11.84 10.96
C ALA A 67 4.75 -10.63 11.91
N THR A 68 4.44 -9.44 11.38
CA THR A 68 4.22 -8.22 12.17
C THR A 68 2.74 -8.01 12.48
N LEU A 69 1.86 -8.20 11.50
CA LEU A 69 0.43 -7.87 11.59
C LEU A 69 -0.39 -8.94 12.34
N ASP A 70 -0.03 -10.21 12.22
CA ASP A 70 -0.76 -11.31 12.85
C ASP A 70 -0.74 -11.20 14.40
N PRO A 71 0.42 -11.04 15.06
CA PRO A 71 0.47 -10.89 16.52
C PRO A 71 0.12 -9.48 17.04
N ALA A 72 -0.13 -8.51 16.16
CA ALA A 72 -0.43 -7.13 16.56
C ALA A 72 -1.68 -7.05 17.46
N PRO A 73 -1.78 -6.04 18.35
CA PRO A 73 -3.02 -5.76 19.05
C PRO A 73 -4.16 -5.48 18.06
N ASN A 74 -5.38 -5.84 18.47
CA ASN A 74 -6.59 -5.47 17.75
C ASN A 74 -6.94 -4.00 18.03
N ASP A 75 -7.63 -3.37 17.09
CA ASP A 75 -8.15 -2.00 17.19
C ASP A 75 -7.07 -0.92 17.43
N GLU A 76 -5.82 -1.25 17.12
CA GLU A 76 -4.67 -0.35 17.14
C GLU A 76 -3.91 -0.40 15.81
N TYR A 77 -3.40 0.76 15.38
CA TYR A 77 -2.55 0.83 14.19
C TYR A 77 -1.13 0.39 14.51
N VAL A 78 -0.63 -0.57 13.73
CA VAL A 78 0.76 -1.02 13.76
C VAL A 78 1.48 -0.56 12.49
N ALA A 79 2.70 -0.05 12.67
CA ALA A 79 3.57 0.36 11.58
C ALA A 79 4.11 -0.86 10.80
N LEU A 80 4.14 -0.74 9.49
CA LEU A 80 4.55 -1.79 8.56
C LEU A 80 5.64 -1.26 7.60
N PRO A 81 6.41 -2.16 6.95
CA PRO A 81 7.42 -1.78 5.96
C PRO A 81 6.87 -0.82 4.90
N GLY A 82 7.69 0.10 4.38
CA GLY A 82 7.25 1.06 3.34
C GLY A 82 6.52 2.29 3.86
N GLY A 83 6.41 2.48 5.18
CA GLY A 83 5.66 3.60 5.76
C GLY A 83 4.15 3.40 5.70
N PHE A 84 3.71 2.14 5.55
CA PHE A 84 2.32 1.75 5.72
C PHE A 84 2.03 1.53 7.20
N ARG A 85 0.74 1.52 7.54
CA ARG A 85 0.25 1.03 8.83
C ARG A 85 -1.04 0.26 8.62
N ALA A 86 -1.37 -0.65 9.53
CA ALA A 86 -2.63 -1.37 9.47
C ALA A 86 -3.21 -1.61 10.86
N MET A 87 -4.52 -1.73 10.93
CA MET A 87 -5.29 -1.97 12.14
C MET A 87 -6.26 -3.12 11.91
N LYS A 88 -6.25 -4.11 12.80
CA LYS A 88 -7.22 -5.22 12.80
C LYS A 88 -8.47 -4.76 13.54
N CYS A 89 -9.55 -4.46 12.83
CA CYS A 89 -10.80 -4.01 13.42
C CYS A 89 -11.59 -5.22 13.93
N THR A 90 -11.96 -5.21 15.20
CA THR A 90 -12.84 -6.24 15.76
C THR A 90 -14.29 -5.82 15.72
N ARG A 91 -15.17 -6.82 15.64
CA ARG A 91 -16.61 -6.65 15.80
C ARG A 91 -17.14 -7.76 16.68
N GLU A 92 -18.01 -7.40 17.62
CA GLU A 92 -18.75 -8.39 18.39
C GLU A 92 -19.85 -9.03 17.52
N HIS A 93 -19.85 -10.36 17.48
CA HIS A 93 -20.92 -11.13 16.85
C HIS A 93 -21.21 -12.37 17.70
N GLY A 94 -22.46 -12.55 18.13
CA GLY A 94 -22.85 -13.72 18.92
C GLY A 94 -22.14 -13.87 20.28
N GLY A 95 -21.67 -12.78 20.88
CA GLY A 95 -20.96 -12.80 22.17
C GLY A 95 -19.47 -13.11 22.08
N ALA A 96 -18.91 -13.21 20.87
CA ALA A 96 -17.47 -13.33 20.63
C ALA A 96 -16.94 -12.15 19.80
N SER A 97 -15.71 -11.72 20.09
CA SER A 97 -15.00 -10.70 19.32
C SER A 97 -14.20 -11.37 18.21
N HIS A 98 -14.45 -10.95 16.97
CA HIS A 98 -13.76 -11.47 15.78
C HIS A 98 -13.13 -10.33 14.99
N VAL A 99 -11.96 -10.57 14.40
CA VAL A 99 -11.39 -9.65 13.42
C VAL A 99 -12.27 -9.70 12.17
N TRP A 100 -12.99 -8.62 11.91
CA TRP A 100 -13.92 -8.51 10.78
C TRP A 100 -13.21 -7.97 9.53
N GLU A 101 -12.37 -6.96 9.73
CA GLU A 101 -11.67 -6.26 8.65
C GLU A 101 -10.30 -5.79 9.13
N VAL A 102 -9.40 -5.57 8.17
CA VAL A 102 -8.14 -4.89 8.39
C VAL A 102 -8.18 -3.58 7.61
N ARG A 103 -8.00 -2.47 8.31
CA ARG A 103 -7.83 -1.15 7.70
C ARG A 103 -6.36 -0.90 7.47
N MET A 104 -6.00 -0.51 6.25
CA MET A 104 -4.64 -0.26 5.80
C MET A 104 -4.50 1.21 5.48
N GLU A 105 -3.39 1.82 5.85
CA GLU A 105 -3.12 3.21 5.51
C GLU A 105 -1.69 3.37 5.03
N GLY A 106 -1.51 4.40 4.20
CA GLY A 106 -0.25 4.78 3.63
C GLY A 106 -0.44 5.22 2.19
N ARG A 107 0.65 5.66 1.55
CA ARG A 107 0.57 6.21 0.21
C ARG A 107 0.15 5.13 -0.80
N GLY A 108 -0.95 5.36 -1.52
CA GLY A 108 -1.50 4.40 -2.48
C GLY A 108 -2.68 3.58 -1.96
N PHE A 109 -3.01 3.70 -0.66
CA PHE A 109 -4.29 3.23 -0.12
C PHE A 109 -5.23 4.43 0.06
N ASP A 110 -6.25 4.51 -0.78
CA ASP A 110 -7.33 5.50 -0.70
C ASP A 110 -8.63 4.88 -0.15
N LEU A 111 -9.64 5.72 0.08
CA LEU A 111 -10.83 5.41 0.89
C LEU A 111 -11.60 4.13 0.49
N TYR A 112 -11.48 3.69 -0.77
CA TYR A 112 -12.18 2.51 -1.28
C TYR A 112 -11.30 1.26 -1.37
N ASN A 113 -9.98 1.43 -1.25
CA ASN A 113 -9.01 0.36 -1.43
C ASN A 113 -8.20 0.10 -0.14
N ASN A 114 -8.53 0.78 0.94
CA ASN A 114 -7.84 0.75 2.23
C ASN A 114 -8.36 -0.34 3.19
N LEU A 115 -9.16 -1.29 2.71
CA LEU A 115 -9.79 -2.32 3.54
C LEU A 115 -9.59 -3.72 2.96
N ALA A 116 -9.33 -4.69 3.83
CA ALA A 116 -9.25 -6.10 3.48
C ALA A 116 -10.00 -6.95 4.50
N VAL A 117 -10.69 -7.99 4.02
CA VAL A 117 -11.36 -8.98 4.87
C VAL A 117 -10.33 -10.05 5.24
N GLY A 118 -9.61 -9.81 6.33
CA GLY A 118 -8.64 -10.76 6.90
C GLY A 118 -7.17 -10.36 6.75
N VAL A 119 -6.36 -10.84 7.70
CA VAL A 119 -4.93 -10.48 7.87
C VAL A 119 -4.08 -10.88 6.66
N THR A 120 -4.29 -12.09 6.13
CA THR A 120 -3.53 -12.59 4.97
C THR A 120 -3.74 -11.75 3.72
N TRP A 121 -4.99 -11.36 3.45
CA TRP A 121 -5.29 -10.55 2.28
C TRP A 121 -4.77 -9.11 2.44
N ALA A 122 -4.86 -8.55 3.65
CA ALA A 122 -4.24 -7.27 3.96
C ALA A 122 -2.73 -7.30 3.70
N ALA A 123 -2.03 -8.32 4.20
CA ALA A 123 -0.60 -8.46 4.04
C ALA A 123 -0.16 -8.57 2.58
N GLU A 124 -0.93 -9.28 1.75
CA GLU A 124 -0.69 -9.39 0.32
C GLU A 124 -0.84 -8.03 -0.39
N ARG A 125 -1.90 -7.29 -0.09
CA ARG A 125 -2.13 -5.96 -0.69
C ARG A 125 -1.03 -4.97 -0.29
N LEU A 126 -0.64 -4.99 0.99
CA LEU A 126 0.46 -4.18 1.50
C LEU A 126 1.81 -4.57 0.87
N ALA A 127 2.05 -5.86 0.62
CA ALA A 127 3.25 -6.34 -0.07
C ALA A 127 3.31 -5.82 -1.51
N VAL A 128 2.20 -5.89 -2.26
CA VAL A 128 2.12 -5.33 -3.62
C VAL A 128 2.35 -3.82 -3.62
N ALA A 129 1.71 -3.09 -2.70
CA ALA A 129 1.89 -1.65 -2.56
C ALA A 129 3.33 -1.27 -2.20
N TYR A 130 4.00 -2.06 -1.36
CA TYR A 130 5.41 -1.89 -1.02
C TYR A 130 6.33 -2.07 -2.24
N LEU A 131 6.12 -3.12 -3.03
CA LEU A 131 6.90 -3.37 -4.25
C LEU A 131 6.70 -2.24 -5.27
N ASP A 132 5.46 -1.82 -5.50
CA ASP A 132 5.16 -0.76 -6.46
C ASP A 132 5.72 0.60 -6.01
N ALA A 133 5.58 0.96 -4.72
CA ALA A 133 6.17 2.18 -4.16
C ALA A 133 7.70 2.17 -4.28
N SER A 134 8.33 1.01 -4.06
CA SER A 134 9.77 0.82 -4.22
C SER A 134 10.22 1.02 -5.67
N ALA A 135 9.50 0.43 -6.63
CA ALA A 135 9.74 0.58 -8.06
C ALA A 135 9.55 2.03 -8.55
N LEU A 136 8.63 2.78 -7.92
CA LEU A 136 8.42 4.20 -8.20
C LEU A 136 9.46 5.11 -7.54
N GLY A 137 10.38 4.58 -6.74
CA GLY A 137 11.39 5.36 -6.01
C GLY A 137 10.79 6.22 -4.89
N ILE A 138 9.56 5.91 -4.45
CA ILE A 138 8.87 6.62 -3.38
C ILE A 138 9.38 6.04 -2.07
N ARG A 139 10.56 6.49 -1.61
CA ARG A 139 11.01 6.18 -0.24
C ARG A 139 10.22 7.05 0.73
N SER A 140 9.44 6.43 1.60
CA SER A 140 8.91 7.07 2.79
C SER A 140 10.10 7.46 3.68
N GLY A 141 10.40 8.76 3.72
CA GLY A 141 11.36 9.30 4.67
C GLY A 141 10.82 9.06 6.08
N SER A 142 11.48 8.19 6.84
CA SER A 142 11.56 8.36 8.29
C SER A 142 12.26 9.69 8.53
N LYS A 143 11.48 10.76 8.76
CA LYS A 143 12.01 11.96 9.41
C LYS A 143 11.65 11.86 10.89
N ALA A 144 12.35 10.98 11.60
CA ALA A 144 12.61 11.20 13.01
C ALA A 144 13.79 12.18 13.09
N GLU A 145 13.53 13.47 12.90
CA GLU A 145 14.45 14.49 13.40
C GLU A 145 14.34 14.49 14.93
N PRO A 146 15.43 14.35 15.69
CA PRO A 146 15.36 14.55 17.13
C PRO A 146 14.97 16.01 17.38
N CYS A 147 13.88 16.19 18.14
CA CYS A 147 13.52 17.46 18.73
C CYS A 147 14.72 17.95 19.58
N ILE A 148 15.50 18.88 19.06
CA ILE A 148 16.38 19.69 19.90
C ILE A 148 15.49 20.80 20.45
N SER A 149 14.88 20.53 21.60
CA SER A 149 14.30 21.55 22.46
C SER A 149 15.41 22.51 22.90
N GLY A 150 15.18 23.80 22.70
CA GLY A 150 16.12 24.86 23.01
C GLY A 150 16.35 25.12 24.50
N ASP A 151 17.27 26.05 24.69
CA ASP A 151 17.55 26.88 25.87
C ASP A 151 18.47 26.33 26.96
N ALA A 152 19.73 26.78 26.90
CA ALA A 152 20.44 27.27 28.07
C ALA A 152 21.51 28.33 27.71
N LEU A 153 21.17 29.57 28.05
CA LEU A 153 22.03 30.60 28.66
C LEU A 153 22.98 31.42 27.76
N ALA A 154 22.47 32.62 27.46
CA ALA A 154 23.24 33.83 27.24
C ALA A 154 24.26 34.06 28.36
N GLY A 155 25.50 34.32 27.96
CA GLY A 155 26.57 34.84 28.81
C GLY A 155 27.35 35.88 28.03
N ALA A 156 26.83 37.09 27.97
CA ALA A 156 27.57 38.27 27.52
C ALA A 156 28.63 38.61 28.57
N SER A 157 29.90 38.69 28.17
CA SER A 157 30.94 39.37 28.93
C SER A 157 32.06 39.79 27.97
N ALA A 158 32.08 41.08 27.65
CA ALA A 158 33.25 41.86 27.32
C ALA A 158 33.09 43.20 28.06
N PRO A 159 34.13 44.03 28.27
CA PRO A 159 35.54 43.89 27.92
C PRO A 159 36.48 44.13 29.13
N SER A 160 37.79 43.96 28.98
CA SER A 160 38.75 44.69 29.82
C SER A 160 39.96 45.09 29.01
N ASP A 161 40.12 46.41 28.90
CA ASP A 161 41.29 47.12 28.42
C ASP A 161 42.59 46.68 29.12
N ALA A 162 43.64 46.52 28.32
CA ALA A 162 44.98 46.98 28.66
C ALA A 162 45.79 47.18 27.37
N CYS A 163 46.04 48.43 27.04
CA CYS A 163 47.03 48.95 26.09
C CYS A 163 48.35 49.22 26.85
N PRO A 164 49.43 49.64 26.17
CA PRO A 164 50.30 48.93 25.22
C PRO A 164 51.52 48.28 25.89
#